data_AF-A0A4Q4ZV78-F1
#
_entry.id   AF-A0A4Q4ZV78-F1
#
_cell.length_a   1.000
_cell.length_b   1.000
_cell.length_c   1.000
_cell.angle_alpha   90.00
_cell.angle_beta   90.00
_cell.angle_gamma   90.00
#
_symmetry.space_group_name_H-M   'P 1'
#
loop_
_entity.id
_entity.type
_entity.pdbx_description
1 polymer ?
#
loop_
_entity_poly.entity_id
_entity_poly.type
_entity_poly.pdbx_seq_one_letter_code
_entity_poly.pdbx_strand_id
1 'polypeptide(L)'
;MAEKKGATAAQLALAWIRAHSNNPEANCGTIIPIPGGTAAERVNENCKIVELTPEDKAKLDEILKTTPVSGGRQIPGMDHILWT
;
A
#
# COMPACT_ATOMS: atom_id res chain seq x y z
N MET A 1 0.62 8.52 -12.88
CA MET A 1 -0.72 7.93 -12.60
C MET A 1 -1.54 8.78 -11.65
N ALA A 2 -0.99 9.23 -10.52
CA ALA A 2 -1.72 10.01 -9.52
C ALA A 2 -2.35 11.30 -10.10
N GLU A 3 -1.58 12.07 -10.87
CA GLU A 3 -2.04 13.29 -11.55
C GLU A 3 -3.22 13.04 -12.51
N LYS A 4 -3.22 11.90 -13.23
CA LYS A 4 -4.32 11.52 -14.13
C LYS A 4 -5.63 11.26 -13.39
N LYS A 5 -5.56 10.95 -12.09
CA LYS A 5 -6.70 10.76 -11.18
C LYS A 5 -6.99 11.97 -10.29
N GLY A 6 -6.25 13.07 -10.44
CA GLY A 6 -6.34 14.22 -9.53
C GLY A 6 -5.99 13.87 -8.08
N ALA A 7 -5.21 12.81 -7.87
CA ALA A 7 -4.80 12.32 -6.56
C ALA A 7 -3.33 12.63 -6.30
N THR A 8 -2.96 12.73 -5.03
CA THR A 8 -1.55 12.77 -4.63
C THR A 8 -0.93 11.37 -4.67
N ALA A 9 0.40 11.31 -4.65
CA ALA A 9 1.11 10.02 -4.57
C ALA A 9 0.74 9.22 -3.31
N ALA A 10 0.57 9.91 -2.17
CA ALA A 10 0.16 9.29 -0.91
C ALA A 10 -1.25 8.69 -1.01
N GLN A 11 -2.19 9.42 -1.61
CA GLN A 11 -3.54 8.93 -1.84
C GLN A 11 -3.58 7.73 -2.79
N LEU A 12 -2.76 7.75 -3.84
CA LEU A 12 -2.65 6.62 -4.77
C LEU A 12 -2.10 5.36 -4.08
N ALA A 13 -1.09 5.52 -3.20
CA ALA A 13 -0.56 4.43 -2.41
C ALA A 13 -1.62 3.86 -1.44
N LEU A 14 -2.38 4.72 -0.76
CA LEU A 14 -3.46 4.30 0.13
C LEU A 14 -4.60 3.59 -0.62
N ALA A 15 -4.93 4.07 -1.81
CA ALA A 15 -5.90 3.40 -2.69
C ALA A 15 -5.42 2.00 -3.09
N TRP A 16 -4.14 1.86 -3.44
CA TRP A 16 -3.55 0.58 -3.82
C TRP A 16 -3.58 -0.42 -2.64
N ILE A 17 -3.28 0.03 -1.42
CA ILE A 17 -3.39 -0.79 -0.21
C ILE A 17 -4.84 -1.26 0.00
N ARG A 18 -5.82 -0.36 -0.12
CA ARG A 18 -7.24 -0.71 0.04
C ARG A 18 -7.71 -1.71 -1.01
N ALA A 19 -7.22 -1.60 -2.25
CA ALA A 19 -7.53 -2.50 -3.36
C ALA A 19 -7.00 -3.94 -3.19
N HIS A 20 -6.22 -4.21 -2.15
CA HIS A 20 -5.81 -5.56 -1.75
C HIS A 20 -6.78 -6.23 -0.76
N SER A 21 -7.73 -5.47 -0.21
CA SER A 21 -8.73 -6.01 0.72
C SER A 21 -9.58 -7.10 0.06
N ASN A 22 -9.89 -8.15 0.83
CA ASN A 22 -10.74 -9.26 0.40
C ASN A 22 -10.24 -9.95 -0.88
N ASN A 23 -8.93 -9.89 -1.17
CA ASN A 23 -8.36 -10.58 -2.32
C ASN A 23 -8.31 -12.10 -2.04
N PRO A 24 -9.07 -12.91 -2.78
CA PRO A 24 -9.12 -14.36 -2.57
C PRO A 24 -7.80 -15.06 -2.90
N GLU A 25 -7.00 -14.51 -3.82
CA GLU A 25 -5.70 -15.09 -4.19
C GLU A 25 -4.65 -14.89 -3.10
N ALA A 26 -4.75 -13.80 -2.33
CA ALA A 26 -3.80 -13.43 -1.29
C ALA A 26 -4.21 -13.88 0.11
N ASN A 27 -5.35 -14.59 0.26
CA ASN A 27 -5.98 -14.94 1.54
C ASN A 27 -5.98 -13.76 2.54
N CYS A 28 -6.38 -12.59 2.06
CA CYS A 28 -6.33 -11.35 2.83
C CYS A 28 -7.74 -10.85 3.13
N GLY A 29 -8.01 -10.53 4.40
CA GLY A 29 -9.27 -9.93 4.84
C GLY A 29 -9.39 -8.45 4.45
N THR A 30 -10.21 -7.71 5.19
CA THR A 30 -10.32 -6.26 4.99
C THR A 30 -9.07 -5.55 5.50
N ILE A 31 -8.42 -4.77 4.64
CA ILE A 31 -7.22 -4.00 4.99
C ILE A 31 -7.62 -2.57 5.35
N ILE A 32 -7.32 -2.17 6.58
CA ILE A 32 -7.58 -0.81 7.08
C ILE A 32 -6.24 -0.08 7.23
N PRO A 33 -5.83 0.76 6.27
CA PRO A 33 -4.60 1.52 6.38
C PRO A 33 -4.71 2.58 7.49
N ILE A 34 -3.66 2.73 8.28
CA ILE A 34 -3.57 3.71 9.38
C ILE A 34 -2.46 4.73 9.05
N PRO A 35 -2.69 5.65 8.09
CA PRO A 35 -1.69 6.64 7.72
C PRO A 35 -1.48 7.66 8.84
N GLY A 36 -0.25 7.78 9.32
CA GLY A 36 0.15 8.83 10.26
C GLY A 36 0.42 10.17 9.55
N GLY A 37 0.12 11.27 10.23
CA GLY A 37 0.46 12.62 9.77
C GLY A 37 0.41 13.60 10.94
N THR A 38 1.41 14.48 11.05
CA THR A 38 1.48 15.49 12.10
C THR A 38 0.81 16.81 11.70
N ALA A 39 0.71 17.10 10.40
CA ALA A 39 0.01 18.26 9.87
C ALA A 39 -1.45 17.93 9.52
N ALA A 40 -2.39 18.79 9.94
CA ALA A 40 -3.82 18.60 9.70
C ALA A 40 -4.15 18.45 8.20
N GLU A 41 -3.48 19.22 7.35
CA GLU A 41 -3.64 19.14 5.89
C GLU A 41 -3.32 17.75 5.35
N ARG A 42 -2.28 17.09 5.87
CA ARG A 42 -1.87 15.74 5.48
C ARG A 42 -2.85 14.69 5.99
N VAL A 43 -3.37 14.85 7.19
CA VAL A 43 -4.44 14.00 7.71
C VAL A 43 -5.67 14.10 6.79
N ASN A 44 -6.11 15.31 6.49
CA ASN A 44 -7.24 15.56 5.59
C ASN A 44 -7.01 15.01 4.18
N GLU A 45 -5.80 15.13 3.64
CA GLU A 45 -5.40 14.53 2.37
C GLU A 45 -5.53 13.00 2.40
N ASN A 46 -5.01 12.35 3.44
CA ASN A 46 -4.98 10.88 3.58
C ASN A 46 -6.37 10.27 3.83
N CYS A 47 -7.29 11.04 4.42
CA CYS A 47 -8.68 10.61 4.65
C CYS A 47 -9.52 10.55 3.37
N LYS A 48 -9.09 11.20 2.27
CA LYS A 48 -9.82 11.13 1.01
C LYS A 48 -9.69 9.74 0.39
N ILE A 49 -10.82 9.20 -0.05
CA ILE A 49 -10.89 7.91 -0.74
C ILE A 49 -10.68 8.16 -2.22
N VAL A 50 -9.72 7.44 -2.81
CA VAL A 50 -9.48 7.40 -4.25
C VAL A 50 -9.76 5.99 -4.72
N GLU A 51 -10.61 5.85 -5.73
CA GLU A 51 -10.95 4.56 -6.31
C GLU A 51 -9.95 4.18 -7.41
N LEU A 52 -9.50 2.92 -7.35
CA LEU A 52 -8.68 2.31 -8.38
C LEU A 52 -9.53 1.33 -9.16
N THR A 53 -9.50 1.42 -10.48
CA THR A 53 -10.06 0.38 -11.32
C THR A 53 -9.13 -0.84 -11.32
N PRO A 54 -9.63 -2.04 -11.68
CA PRO A 54 -8.78 -3.23 -11.79
C PRO A 54 -7.59 -3.02 -12.74
N GLU A 55 -7.77 -2.26 -13.82
CA GLU A 55 -6.71 -1.96 -14.80
C GLU A 55 -5.64 -1.04 -14.21
N ASP A 56 -6.05 -0.05 -13.42
CA ASP A 56 -5.10 0.85 -12.76
C ASP A 56 -4.27 0.12 -11.70
N LYS A 57 -4.92 -0.79 -10.95
CA LYS A 57 -4.23 -1.67 -9.99
C LYS A 57 -3.22 -2.57 -10.72
N ALA A 58 -3.62 -3.22 -11.81
CA ALA A 58 -2.73 -4.10 -12.57
C ALA A 58 -1.48 -3.35 -13.07
N LYS A 59 -1.65 -2.13 -13.59
CA LYS A 59 -0.49 -1.31 -14.01
C LYS A 59 0.40 -0.90 -12.84
N LEU A 60 -0.16 -0.63 -11.66
CA LEU A 60 0.63 -0.36 -10.46
C LEU A 60 1.41 -1.60 -10.03
N ASP A 61 0.78 -2.77 -10.07
CA ASP A 61 1.42 -4.04 -9.74
C ASP A 61 2.58 -4.36 -10.71
N GLU A 62 2.42 -4.06 -12.00
CA GLU A 62 3.50 -4.16 -13.00
C GLU A 62 4.68 -3.23 -12.68
N ILE A 63 4.41 -1.97 -12.30
CA ILE A 63 5.47 -1.04 -11.89
C ILE A 63 6.18 -1.58 -10.65
N LEU A 64 5.45 -2.08 -9.65
CA LEU A 64 6.04 -2.58 -8.41
C LEU A 64 6.91 -3.83 -8.64
N LYS A 65 6.60 -4.68 -9.63
CA LYS A 65 7.46 -5.82 -10.02
C LYS A 65 8.85 -5.38 -10.50
N THR A 66 9.00 -4.16 -11.00
CA THR A 66 10.32 -3.61 -11.41
C THR A 66 11.16 -3.13 -10.23
N THR A 67 10.57 -3.01 -9.03
CA THR A 67 11.23 -2.56 -7.81
C THR A 67 11.29 -3.72 -6.81
N PRO A 68 12.24 -4.65 -6.93
CA PRO A 68 12.34 -5.78 -6.03
C PRO A 68 12.66 -5.31 -4.60
N VAL A 69 12.09 -6.00 -3.61
CA VAL A 69 12.41 -5.76 -2.20
C VAL A 69 13.89 -6.07 -1.96
N SER A 70 14.61 -5.13 -1.35
CA SER A 70 16.03 -5.30 -1.00
C SER A 70 16.18 -5.48 0.50
N GLY A 71 16.91 -6.53 0.90
CA GLY A 71 17.14 -6.88 2.30
C GLY A 71 15.98 -7.65 2.96
N GLY A 72 16.22 -8.13 4.17
CA GLY A 72 15.22 -8.76 5.03
C GLY A 72 14.70 -7.80 6.10
N ARG A 73 13.53 -8.09 6.67
CA ARG A 73 13.02 -7.34 7.83
C ARG A 73 13.79 -7.69 9.11
N GLN A 74 14.25 -8.94 9.21
CA GLN A 74 14.97 -9.47 10.36
C GLN A 74 16.45 -9.69 10.04
N ILE A 75 17.24 -9.80 11.11
CA ILE A 75 18.65 -10.18 11.02
C ILE A 75 18.73 -11.62 10.49
N PRO A 76 19.41 -11.88 9.36
CA PRO A 76 19.52 -13.21 8.81
C PRO A 76 20.09 -14.19 9.85
N GLY A 77 19.36 -15.28 10.12
CA GLY A 77 19.79 -16.34 11.05
C GLY A 77 19.36 -16.15 12.51
N MET A 78 18.74 -15.02 12.86
CA MET A 78 18.19 -14.77 14.21
C MET A 78 16.67 -14.94 14.30
N ASP A 79 16.03 -15.42 13.24
CA ASP A 79 14.56 -15.57 13.15
C ASP A 79 13.97 -16.41 14.31
N HIS A 80 14.75 -17.39 14.79
CA HIS A 80 14.38 -18.29 15.90
C HIS A 80 14.39 -17.63 17.28
N ILE A 81 15.02 -16.46 17.45
CA ILE A 81 15.17 -15.76 18.73
C ILE A 81 14.04 -14.72 18.93
N LEU A 82 13.47 -14.23 17.84
CA LEU A 82 12.56 -13.08 17.84
C LEU A 82 11.10 -13.45 18.15
N TRP A 83 10.78 -14.75 18.23
CA TRP A 83 9.42 -15.26 18.41
C TRP A 83 9.31 -16.44 19.40
N THR A 84 10.20 -16.52 20.40
CA THR A 84 9.97 -17.26 21.64
C THR A 84 9.31 -16.37 22.68
#